data_AF-A0A520CMC7-F1
#
_entry.id   AF-A0A520CMC7-F1
#
_cell.length_a   1.000
_cell.length_b   1.000
_cell.length_c   1.000
_cell.angle_alpha   90.00
_cell.angle_beta   90.00
_cell.angle_gamma   90.00
#
_symmetry.space_group_name_H-M   'P 1'
#
loop_
_entity.id
_entity.type
_entity.pdbx_description
1 polymer ?
#
loop_
_entity_poly.entity_id
_entity_poly.type
_entity_poly.pdbx_seq_one_letter_code
_entity_poly.pdbx_strand_id
1 'polypeptide(L)'
;MLQLNFTSFPSLETERLVLRAHSIDDAKALFELRNNDEVMRYIDRENPKNLEETELKIRLMYEGFTNRTSLVWVIALKEYPDKMIGEIGYYRTDLANYRAEIGYMLHPDFWR
;
A
#
# COMPACT_ATOMS: atom_id res chain seq x y z
N MET A 1 10.68 -19.57 14.56
CA MET A 1 10.09 -18.21 14.55
C MET A 1 9.19 -18.09 13.35
N LEU A 2 8.03 -17.47 13.49
CA LEU A 2 7.15 -17.17 12.36
C LEU A 2 7.90 -16.28 11.37
N GLN A 3 7.75 -16.55 10.08
CA GLN A 3 8.25 -15.70 8.99
C GLN A 3 7.17 -15.62 7.92
N LEU A 4 7.01 -14.44 7.32
CA LEU A 4 6.19 -14.30 6.11
C LEU A 4 6.88 -15.10 5.00
N ASN A 5 6.22 -16.13 4.46
CA ASN A 5 6.82 -17.05 3.49
C ASN A 5 6.19 -16.90 2.11
N PHE A 6 6.70 -15.95 1.33
CA PHE A 6 6.30 -15.70 -0.05
C PHE A 6 7.51 -15.84 -0.97
N THR A 7 7.38 -16.59 -2.06
CA THR A 7 8.43 -16.74 -3.09
C THR A 7 8.45 -15.58 -4.09
N SER A 8 7.30 -14.93 -4.25
CA SER A 8 7.08 -13.71 -5.03
C SER A 8 6.02 -12.87 -4.33
N PHE A 9 5.92 -11.59 -4.69
CA PHE A 9 4.88 -10.73 -4.13
C PHE A 9 3.49 -11.34 -4.44
N PRO A 10 2.64 -11.59 -3.43
CA PRO A 10 1.35 -12.23 -3.65
C PRO A 10 0.37 -11.24 -4.29
N SER A 11 -0.12 -11.56 -5.48
CA SER A 11 -1.27 -10.86 -6.07
C SER A 11 -2.56 -11.50 -5.55
N LEU A 12 -3.53 -10.69 -5.15
CA LEU A 12 -4.84 -11.15 -4.71
C LEU A 12 -5.92 -10.58 -5.63
N GLU A 13 -6.98 -11.34 -5.85
CA GLU A 13 -8.12 -10.91 -6.63
C GLU A 13 -9.42 -11.10 -5.87
N THR A 14 -10.36 -10.18 -6.10
CA THR A 14 -11.75 -10.30 -5.63
C THR A 14 -12.67 -10.26 -6.85
N GLU A 15 -13.98 -10.13 -6.64
CA GLU A 15 -14.93 -9.91 -7.74
C GLU A 15 -14.62 -8.63 -8.53
N ARG A 16 -14.19 -7.56 -7.86
CA ARG A 16 -14.03 -6.22 -8.47
C ARG A 16 -12.60 -5.66 -8.43
N LEU A 17 -11.76 -6.17 -7.54
CA LEU A 17 -10.45 -5.60 -7.22
C LEU A 17 -9.31 -6.56 -7.56
N VAL A 18 -8.18 -5.97 -7.92
CA VAL A 18 -6.85 -6.58 -7.89
C VAL A 18 -6.05 -5.90 -6.79
N LEU A 19 -5.43 -6.70 -5.92
CA LEU A 19 -4.43 -6.25 -4.96
C LEU A 19 -3.06 -6.69 -5.47
N ARG A 20 -2.27 -5.73 -5.94
CA ARG A 20 -0.96 -5.98 -6.58
C ARG A 20 0.17 -5.31 -5.82
N ALA A 21 1.41 -5.64 -6.18
CA ALA A 21 2.56 -4.87 -5.75
C ALA A 21 2.43 -3.41 -6.24
N HIS A 22 2.99 -2.48 -5.47
CA HIS A 22 3.29 -1.14 -6.01
C HIS A 22 4.21 -1.26 -7.22
N SER A 23 4.16 -0.28 -8.11
CA SER A 23 5.18 0.05 -9.11
C SER A 23 5.59 1.52 -8.95
N ILE A 24 6.66 1.94 -9.62
CA ILE A 24 7.07 3.35 -9.59
C ILE A 24 6.01 4.26 -10.25
N ASP A 25 5.23 3.73 -11.18
CA ASP A 25 4.18 4.48 -11.89
C ASP A 25 3.02 4.86 -10.97
N ASP A 26 2.88 4.18 -9.82
CA ASP A 26 1.92 4.53 -8.78
C ASP A 26 2.30 5.79 -7.99
N ALA A 27 3.54 6.30 -8.13
CA ALA A 27 4.05 7.41 -7.33
C ALA A 27 3.16 8.65 -7.41
N LYS A 28 2.66 8.99 -8.61
CA LYS A 28 1.77 10.14 -8.77
C LYS A 28 0.43 9.95 -8.04
N ALA A 29 -0.23 8.81 -8.24
CA ALA A 29 -1.51 8.51 -7.59
C ALA A 29 -1.36 8.42 -6.07
N LEU A 30 -0.26 7.84 -5.58
CA LEU A 30 0.04 7.77 -4.16
C LEU A 30 0.32 9.14 -3.55
N PHE A 31 1.03 10.02 -4.28
CA PHE A 31 1.30 11.38 -3.84
C PHE A 31 0.01 12.18 -3.69
N GLU A 32 -0.88 12.09 -4.70
CA GLU A 32 -2.22 12.71 -4.68
C GLU A 32 -3.06 12.17 -3.52
N LEU A 33 -3.09 10.84 -3.33
CA LEU A 33 -3.84 10.20 -2.24
C LEU A 33 -3.35 10.65 -0.86
N ARG A 34 -2.02 10.72 -0.65
CA ARG A 34 -1.42 11.14 0.61
C ARG A 34 -1.41 12.65 0.84
N ASN A 35 -1.73 13.46 -0.16
CA ASN A 35 -1.91 14.90 -0.01
C ASN A 35 -3.38 15.32 -0.10
N ASN A 36 -4.31 14.36 -0.09
CA ASN A 36 -5.74 14.63 0.00
C ASN A 36 -6.14 14.84 1.47
N ASP A 37 -6.63 16.04 1.79
CA ASP A 37 -7.02 16.44 3.15
C ASP A 37 -8.14 15.58 3.75
N GLU A 38 -9.06 15.04 2.92
CA GLU A 38 -10.13 14.17 3.41
C GLU A 38 -9.61 12.78 3.77
N VAL A 39 -8.68 12.25 2.97
CA VAL A 39 -8.03 10.95 3.22
C VAL A 39 -7.13 11.03 4.45
N MET A 40 -6.35 12.12 4.58
CA MET A 40 -5.37 12.28 5.66
C MET A 40 -5.94 12.89 6.95
N ARG A 41 -7.22 13.29 6.97
CA ARG A 41 -7.87 13.98 8.10
C ARG A 41 -7.60 13.34 9.47
N TYR A 42 -7.52 12.01 9.52
CA TYR A 42 -7.33 11.23 10.75
C TYR A 42 -6.01 10.46 10.80
N ILE A 43 -5.10 10.72 9.84
CA ILE A 43 -3.83 10.02 9.72
C ILE A 43 -2.71 10.99 10.14
N ASP A 44 -2.23 10.83 11.37
CA ASP A 44 -1.11 11.62 11.91
C ASP A 44 0.24 11.12 11.37
N ARG A 45 0.49 11.39 10.09
CA ARG A 45 1.72 11.06 9.37
C ARG A 45 2.13 12.22 8.49
N GLU A 46 3.44 12.44 8.38
CA GLU A 46 3.97 13.42 7.43
C GLU A 46 3.66 13.00 5.99
N ASN A 47 3.08 13.93 5.24
CA ASN A 47 2.80 13.77 3.81
C ASN A 47 4.12 13.92 3.02
N PRO A 48 4.28 13.17 1.92
CA PRO A 48 5.41 13.41 1.02
C PRO A 48 5.33 14.82 0.42
N LYS A 49 6.47 15.51 0.34
CA LYS A 49 6.58 16.89 -0.15
C LYS A 49 6.67 16.98 -1.68
N ASN A 50 7.10 15.90 -2.32
CA ASN A 50 7.28 15.81 -3.75
C ASN A 50 7.15 14.35 -4.23
N LEU A 51 7.29 14.15 -5.54
CA LEU A 51 7.21 12.82 -6.15
C LEU A 51 8.40 11.95 -5.76
N GLU A 52 9.60 12.52 -5.62
CA GLU A 52 10.82 11.80 -5.27
C GLU A 52 10.72 11.14 -3.87
N GLU A 53 10.13 11.84 -2.90
CA GLU A 53 9.82 11.29 -1.57
C GLU A 53 8.77 10.17 -1.63
N THR A 54 7.81 10.27 -2.56
CA THR A 54 6.79 9.24 -2.76
C THR A 54 7.37 7.99 -3.41
N GLU A 55 8.24 8.15 -4.40
CA GLU A 55 9.01 7.07 -4.99
C GLU A 55 9.91 6.37 -3.96
N LEU A 56 10.55 7.14 -3.07
CA LEU A 56 11.32 6.58 -1.96
C LEU A 56 10.42 5.71 -1.07
N LYS A 57 9.19 6.16 -0.80
CA LYS A 57 8.23 5.38 -0.02
C LYS A 57 7.84 4.05 -0.68
N ILE A 58 7.67 4.05 -2.01
CA ILE A 58 7.44 2.82 -2.79
C ILE A 58 8.65 1.89 -2.68
N ARG A 59 9.88 2.41 -2.79
CA ARG A 59 11.11 1.63 -2.57
C ARG A 59 11.15 1.00 -1.17
N LEU A 60 10.79 1.75 -0.14
CA LEU A 60 10.70 1.23 1.24
C LEU A 60 9.64 0.12 1.40
N MET A 61 8.53 0.16 0.65
CA MET A 61 7.54 -0.93 0.64
C MET A 61 8.12 -2.20 0.03
N TYR A 62 8.89 -2.10 -1.07
CA TYR A 62 9.59 -3.24 -1.65
C TYR A 62 10.66 -3.81 -0.72
N GLU A 63 11.42 -2.96 -0.05
CA GLU A 63 12.39 -3.38 0.96
C GLU A 63 11.68 -4.09 2.13
N GLY A 64 10.56 -3.56 2.60
CA GLY A 64 9.75 -4.17 3.65
C GLY A 64 9.24 -5.56 3.28
N PHE A 65 8.80 -5.76 2.04
CA PHE A 65 8.44 -7.08 1.52
C PHE A 65 9.65 -8.03 1.46
N THR A 66 10.77 -7.56 0.87
CA THR A 66 12.00 -8.36 0.71
C THR A 66 12.57 -8.80 2.07
N ASN A 67 12.50 -7.90 3.06
CA ASN A 67 12.94 -8.14 4.43
C ASN A 67 11.87 -8.84 5.30
N ARG A 68 10.69 -9.16 4.74
CA ARG A 68 9.59 -9.86 5.43
C ARG A 68 9.06 -9.11 6.66
N THR A 69 9.11 -7.78 6.65
CA THR A 69 8.66 -6.92 7.76
C THR A 69 7.31 -6.24 7.49
N SER A 70 6.93 -6.06 6.23
CA SER A 70 5.65 -5.51 5.83
C SER A 70 5.17 -6.08 4.50
N LEU A 71 3.89 -5.91 4.23
CA LEU A 71 3.28 -6.30 2.96
C LEU A 71 2.17 -5.31 2.64
N VAL A 72 2.39 -4.46 1.64
CA VAL A 72 1.49 -3.37 1.26
C VAL A 72 1.12 -3.53 -0.21
N TRP A 73 -0.16 -3.73 -0.45
CA TRP A 73 -0.75 -3.84 -1.77
C TRP A 73 -1.29 -2.49 -2.25
N VAL A 74 -1.13 -2.24 -3.54
CA VAL A 74 -2.01 -1.32 -4.27
C VAL A 74 -3.38 -1.96 -4.40
N ILE A 75 -4.42 -1.17 -4.19
CA ILE A 75 -5.79 -1.50 -4.55
C ILE A 75 -6.05 -0.92 -5.94
N ALA A 76 -6.49 -1.75 -6.89
CA ALA A 76 -6.90 -1.35 -8.23
C ALA A 76 -8.23 -2.02 -8.62
N LEU A 77 -8.99 -1.40 -9.52
CA LEU A 77 -10.15 -2.04 -10.15
C LEU A 77 -9.68 -3.08 -11.17
N LYS A 78 -10.41 -4.20 -11.30
CA LYS A 78 -10.12 -5.23 -12.32
C LYS A 78 -10.17 -4.71 -13.75
N GLU A 79 -11.05 -3.75 -14.02
CA GLU A 79 -11.19 -3.12 -15.34
C GLU A 79 -9.97 -2.24 -15.70
N TYR A 80 -9.25 -1.75 -14.68
CA TYR A 80 -8.11 -0.84 -14.82
C TYR A 80 -7.01 -1.22 -13.82
N PRO A 81 -6.37 -2.40 -13.97
CA PRO A 81 -5.46 -2.94 -12.96
C PRO A 81 -4.21 -2.08 -12.75
N ASP A 82 -3.81 -1.31 -13.76
CA ASP A 82 -2.67 -0.39 -13.67
C ASP A 82 -3.00 0.91 -12.93
N LYS A 83 -4.28 1.20 -12.68
CA LYS A 83 -4.70 2.42 -11.97
C LYS A 83 -4.85 2.15 -10.49
N MET A 84 -3.92 2.68 -9.70
CA MET A 84 -4.05 2.73 -8.25
C MET A 84 -5.25 3.57 -7.84
N ILE A 85 -6.10 2.98 -6.97
CA ILE A 85 -7.21 3.68 -6.32
C ILE A 85 -7.03 3.77 -4.79
N GLY A 86 -6.05 3.05 -4.24
CA GLY A 86 -5.77 3.01 -2.81
C GLY A 86 -4.60 2.09 -2.48
N GLU A 87 -4.29 1.95 -1.19
CA GLU A 87 -3.36 0.94 -0.67
C GLU A 87 -3.98 0.23 0.55
N ILE A 88 -3.64 -1.04 0.76
CA ILE A 88 -3.99 -1.82 1.95
C ILE A 88 -2.79 -2.68 2.32
N GLY A 89 -2.53 -2.87 3.61
CA GLY A 89 -1.38 -3.68 3.98
C GLY A 89 -1.25 -3.98 5.46
N TYR A 90 -0.31 -4.89 5.73
CA TYR A 90 0.20 -5.15 7.06
C TYR A 90 1.35 -4.21 7.38
N TYR A 91 1.20 -3.50 8.49
CA TYR A 91 2.20 -2.62 9.08
C TYR A 91 2.55 -3.14 10.48
N ARG A 92 3.73 -2.75 10.99
CA ARG A 92 4.19 -3.07 12.36
C ARG A 92 4.01 -4.56 12.72
N THR A 93 4.46 -5.43 11.82
CA THR A 93 4.37 -6.88 12.00
C THR A 93 5.25 -7.33 13.18
N ASP A 94 4.62 -7.95 14.17
CA ASP A 94 5.25 -8.57 15.33
C ASP A 94 5.15 -10.09 15.20
N LEU A 95 6.16 -10.67 14.55
CA LEU A 95 6.23 -12.10 14.26
C LEU A 95 6.38 -12.96 15.52
N ALA A 96 6.94 -12.41 16.61
CA ALA A 96 7.10 -13.14 17.86
C ALA A 96 5.76 -13.37 18.56
N ASN A 97 4.85 -12.39 18.44
CA ASN A 97 3.52 -12.43 19.06
C ASN A 97 2.38 -12.77 18.08
N TYR A 98 2.71 -13.22 16.86
CA TYR A 98 1.72 -13.55 15.82
C TYR A 98 0.72 -12.41 15.55
N ARG A 99 1.20 -11.16 15.54
CA ARG A 99 0.38 -9.95 15.40
C ARG A 99 0.84 -9.11 14.21
N ALA A 100 -0.11 -8.47 13.53
CA ALA A 100 0.15 -7.37 12.60
C ALA A 100 -0.93 -6.32 12.74
N GLU A 101 -0.63 -5.07 12.37
CA GLU A 101 -1.63 -4.03 12.19
C GLU A 101 -2.06 -4.00 10.73
N ILE A 102 -3.35 -3.87 10.45
CA ILE A 102 -3.86 -3.64 9.10
C ILE A 102 -4.22 -2.17 8.95
N GLY A 103 -3.79 -1.57 7.83
CA GLY A 103 -4.15 -0.21 7.46
C GLY A 103 -4.54 -0.15 5.99
N TYR A 104 -5.40 0.81 5.64
CA TYR A 104 -5.75 1.08 4.25
C TYR A 104 -6.01 2.56 4.04
N MET A 105 -5.89 2.99 2.79
CA MET A 105 -6.36 4.27 2.28
C MET A 105 -7.00 4.05 0.93
N LEU A 106 -8.08 4.77 0.64
CA LEU A 106 -8.79 4.69 -0.62
C LEU A 106 -9.12 6.11 -1.10
N HIS A 107 -9.00 6.37 -2.39
CA HIS A 107 -9.33 7.66 -2.96
C HIS A 107 -10.84 7.95 -2.76
N PRO A 108 -11.25 9.20 -2.44
CA PRO A 108 -12.65 9.51 -2.09
C PRO A 108 -13.69 9.11 -3.14
N ASP A 109 -13.31 9.14 -4.42
CA ASP A 109 -14.17 8.72 -5.54
C ASP A 109 -14.65 7.26 -5.43
N PHE A 110 -14.01 6.42 -4.61
CA PHE A 110 -14.33 5.00 -4.45
C PHE A 110 -14.88 4.65 -3.05
N TRP A 111 -15.31 5.63 -2.26
CA TRP A 111 -15.87 5.37 -0.91
C TRP A 111 -17.31 4.83 -0.91
N ARG A 112 -17.92 4.64 -2.09
CA ARG A 112 -19.32 4.19 -2.23
C ARG A 112 -19.44 3.03 -3.22
#